data_AF-A0A9P8CIB0-F1
#
_entry.id   AF-A0A9P8CIB0-F1
#
_cell.length_a   1.000
_cell.length_b   1.000
_cell.length_c   1.000
_cell.angle_alpha   90.00
_cell.angle_beta   90.00
_cell.angle_gamma   90.00
#
_symmetry.space_group_name_H-M   'P 1'
#
loop_
_entity.id
_entity.type
_entity.pdbx_description
1 polymer ?
#
loop_
_entity_poly.entity_id
_entity_poly.type
_entity_poly.pdbx_seq_one_letter_code
_entity_poly.pdbx_strand_id
1 'polypeptide(L)'
;LHNWPDANVVKVMKHLVSALRPVARILVHDLVLPDPGKLPLLQERRIRAMDTAMRSLCNFRERDEADWRQILKKAHSRFQVLRVFTTKGSALGIVDVTWTEE
;
A
#
# COMPACT_ATOMS: atom_id res chain seq x y z
N LEU A 1 -6.37 -2.97 -2.18
CA LEU A 1 -6.79 -1.55 -2.00
C LEU A 1 -6.50 -0.71 -3.26
N HIS A 2 -5.72 -1.22 -4.20
CA HIS A 2 -5.39 -0.60 -5.49
C HIS A 2 -6.57 -0.16 -6.37
N ASN A 3 -7.77 -0.73 -6.20
CA ASN A 3 -8.97 -0.41 -7.00
C ASN A 3 -9.68 0.88 -6.56
N TRP A 4 -9.04 1.68 -5.71
CA TRP A 4 -9.64 2.87 -5.14
C TRP A 4 -8.65 4.03 -5.20
N PRO A 5 -9.12 5.25 -5.49
CA PRO A 5 -8.29 6.45 -5.36
C PRO A 5 -7.96 6.70 -3.89
N ASP A 6 -6.91 7.48 -3.63
CA ASP A 6 -6.39 7.73 -2.29
C ASP A 6 -7.44 8.23 -1.30
N ALA A 7 -8.36 9.10 -1.75
CA ALA A 7 -9.44 9.61 -0.91
C ALA A 7 -10.33 8.49 -0.33
N ASN A 8 -10.62 7.47 -1.14
CA ASN A 8 -11.42 6.33 -0.74
C ASN A 8 -10.63 5.40 0.18
N VAL A 9 -9.34 5.18 -0.10
CA VAL A 9 -8.47 4.40 0.78
C VAL A 9 -8.36 5.06 2.16
N VAL A 10 -8.12 6.38 2.21
CA VAL A 10 -8.11 7.17 3.45
C VAL A 10 -9.44 7.02 4.20
N LYS A 11 -10.57 7.09 3.48
CA LYS A 11 -11.89 6.89 4.08
C LYS A 11 -12.02 5.51 4.72
N VAL A 12 -11.65 4.44 4.02
CA VAL A 12 -11.69 3.06 4.56
C VAL A 12 -10.82 2.95 5.82
N MET A 13 -9.58 3.44 5.76
CA MET A 13 -8.66 3.39 6.90
C MET A 13 -9.19 4.17 8.12
N LYS A 14 -9.86 5.31 7.91
CA LYS A 14 -10.52 6.07 8.98
C LYS A 14 -11.66 5.30 9.64
N HIS A 15 -12.47 4.57 8.86
CA HIS A 15 -13.57 3.78 9.43
C HIS A 15 -13.09 2.60 10.27
N LEU A 16 -11.87 2.09 10.01
CA LEU A 16 -11.30 1.02 10.82
C LEU A 16 -10.97 1.48 12.25
N VAL A 17 -10.64 2.77 12.44
CA VAL A 17 -10.13 3.32 13.70
C VAL A 17 -11.01 2.98 14.90
N SER A 18 -12.34 3.05 14.77
CA SER A 18 -13.26 2.77 15.88
C SER A 18 -13.22 1.32 16.37
N ALA A 19 -12.73 0.38 15.54
CA ALA A 19 -12.61 -1.03 15.87
C ALA A 19 -11.18 -1.44 16.30
N LEU A 20 -10.20 -0.53 16.23
CA LEU A 20 -8.82 -0.84 16.56
C LEU A 20 -8.59 -0.77 18.06
N ARG A 21 -8.06 -1.88 18.59
CA ARG A 21 -7.50 -1.92 19.94
C ARG A 21 -6.05 -1.42 19.91
N PRO A 22 -5.51 -0.96 21.05
CA PRO A 22 -4.08 -0.77 21.23
C PRO A 22 -3.24 -1.91 20.63
N VAL A 23 -2.19 -1.56 19.89
CA VAL A 23 -1.27 -2.52 19.27
C VAL A 23 -1.93 -3.42 18.21
N ALA A 24 -3.15 -3.09 17.76
CA ALA A 24 -3.79 -3.79 16.66
C ALA A 24 -2.97 -3.67 15.37
N ARG A 25 -2.92 -4.76 14.61
CA ARG A 25 -2.13 -4.85 13.37
C ARG A 25 -3.06 -4.90 12.17
N ILE A 26 -2.77 -4.09 11.16
CA ILE A 26 -3.44 -4.10 9.87
C ILE A 26 -2.41 -4.54 8.83
N LEU A 27 -2.75 -5.59 8.08
CA LEU A 27 -1.94 -6.06 6.96
C LEU A 27 -2.67 -5.69 5.67
N VAL A 28 -2.08 -4.80 4.89
CA VAL A 28 -2.55 -4.54 3.52
C VAL A 28 -1.75 -5.43 2.58
N HIS A 29 -2.45 -6.32 1.87
CA HIS A 29 -1.87 -7.15 0.82
C HIS A 29 -2.19 -6.51 -0.53
N ASP A 30 -1.17 -5.97 -1.18
CA ASP A 30 -1.31 -5.25 -2.44
C ASP A 30 -0.01 -5.26 -3.24
N LEU A 31 -0.04 -4.86 -4.51
CA LEU A 31 1.19 -4.60 -5.24
C LEU A 31 1.87 -3.36 -4.63
N VAL A 32 3.13 -3.51 -4.22
CA VAL A 32 3.96 -2.38 -3.80
C VAL A 32 5.02 -2.16 -4.86
N LEU A 33 4.99 -0.98 -5.50
CA LEU A 33 5.99 -0.63 -6.49
C LEU A 33 7.36 -0.46 -5.81
N PRO A 34 8.38 -1.23 -6.23
CA PRO A 34 9.73 -1.00 -5.76
C PRO A 34 10.36 0.21 -6.46
N ASP A 35 11.44 0.74 -5.89
CA ASP A 35 12.20 1.79 -6.53
C ASP A 35 12.68 1.36 -7.93
N PRO A 36 12.78 2.30 -8.88
CA PRO A 36 13.32 2.01 -10.21
C PRO A 36 14.68 1.31 -10.19
N GLY A 37 14.83 0.27 -11.01
CA GLY A 37 16.07 -0.50 -11.14
C GLY A 37 16.33 -1.53 -10.03
N LYS A 38 15.39 -1.73 -9.09
CA LYS A 38 15.53 -2.74 -8.02
C LYS A 38 15.14 -4.15 -8.44
N LEU A 39 14.50 -4.32 -9.60
CA LEU A 39 14.07 -5.60 -10.12
C LEU A 39 14.82 -5.95 -11.41
N PRO A 40 14.94 -7.24 -11.76
CA PRO A 40 15.37 -7.64 -13.09
C PRO A 40 14.49 -6.99 -14.15
N LEU A 41 15.11 -6.54 -15.24
CA LEU A 41 14.47 -5.71 -16.28
C LEU A 41 13.13 -6.26 -16.78
N LEU A 42 13.04 -7.59 -17.00
CA LEU A 42 11.81 -8.22 -17.47
C LEU A 42 10.67 -8.13 -16.45
N GLN A 43 10.99 -8.32 -15.17
CA GLN A 43 10.01 -8.23 -14.08
C GLN A 43 9.58 -6.78 -13.87
N GLU A 44 10.52 -5.84 -13.90
CA GLU A 44 10.21 -4.41 -13.77
C GLU A 44 9.31 -3.93 -14.91
N ARG A 45 9.65 -4.29 -16.16
CA ARG A 45 8.83 -3.99 -17.34
C ARG A 45 7.40 -4.52 -17.18
N ARG A 46 7.24 -5.75 -16.69
CA ARG A 46 5.92 -6.37 -16.49
C ARG A 46 5.09 -5.59 -15.47
N ILE A 47 5.67 -5.25 -14.32
CA ILE A 47 4.97 -4.53 -13.24
C ILE A 47 4.58 -3.11 -13.68
N ARG A 48 5.49 -2.39 -14.34
CA ARG A 48 5.20 -1.03 -14.85
C ARG A 48 4.19 -1.03 -15.99
N ALA A 49 4.20 -2.04 -16.85
CA ALA A 49 3.18 -2.22 -17.87
C ALA A 49 1.80 -2.47 -17.26
N MET A 50 1.72 -3.25 -16.18
CA MET A 50 0.49 -3.49 -15.45
C MET A 50 -0.06 -2.20 -14.81
N ASP A 51 0.78 -1.42 -14.13
CA ASP A 51 0.39 -0.12 -13.56
C ASP A 51 -0.15 0.84 -14.64
N THR A 52 0.54 0.90 -15.78
CA THR A 52 0.08 1.70 -16.94
C THR A 52 -1.29 1.23 -17.44
N ALA A 53 -1.50 -0.09 -17.56
CA ALA A 53 -2.77 -0.66 -18.00
C ALA A 53 -3.91 -0.39 -17.00
N MET A 54 -3.66 -0.53 -15.69
CA MET A 54 -4.64 -0.21 -14.64
C MET A 54 -5.05 1.25 -14.66
N ARG A 55 -4.08 2.14 -14.90
CA ARG A 55 -4.38 3.57 -15.07
C ARG A 55 -5.23 3.84 -16.29
N SER A 56 -4.90 3.24 -17.43
CA SER A 56 -5.66 3.44 -18.67
C SER A 56 -7.08 2.88 -18.63
N LEU A 57 -7.27 1.71 -18.00
CA LEU A 57 -8.56 1.00 -18.02
C LEU A 57 -9.48 1.38 -16.87
N CYS A 58 -8.92 1.71 -15.71
CA CYS A 58 -9.69 1.86 -14.48
C CYS A 58 -9.44 3.19 -13.75
N ASN A 59 -8.54 4.04 -14.27
CA ASN A 59 -8.08 5.26 -13.59
C ASN A 59 -7.57 4.99 -12.17
N PHE A 60 -6.96 3.83 -11.97
CA PHE A 60 -6.31 3.42 -10.72
C PHE A 60 -4.80 3.47 -10.87
N ARG A 61 -4.08 3.44 -9.75
CA ARG A 61 -2.63 3.38 -9.74
C ARG A 61 -2.17 2.42 -8.67
N GLU A 62 -1.03 1.80 -8.96
CA GLU A 62 -0.26 1.11 -7.95
C GLU A 62 0.51 2.12 -7.10
N ARG A 63 0.90 1.69 -5.90
CA ARG A 63 1.47 2.57 -4.87
C ARG A 63 2.82 2.05 -4.42
N ASP A 64 3.75 2.96 -4.20
CA ASP A 64 5.01 2.64 -3.55
C ASP A 64 4.89 2.75 -2.02
N GLU A 65 5.98 2.47 -1.31
CA GLU A 65 5.99 2.56 0.15
C GLU A 65 5.74 3.99 0.66
N ALA A 66 6.22 5.02 -0.05
CA ALA A 66 6.05 6.41 0.36
C ALA A 66 4.57 6.84 0.24
N ASP A 67 3.89 6.43 -0.83
CA ASP A 67 2.45 6.60 -1.02
C ASP A 67 1.67 5.97 0.15
N TRP A 68 1.99 4.73 0.51
CA TRP A 68 1.34 4.04 1.64
C TRP A 68 1.53 4.77 2.96
N ARG A 69 2.76 5.21 3.27
CA ARG A 69 3.05 6.01 4.46
C ARG A 69 2.26 7.32 4.48
N GLN A 70 2.14 7.99 3.33
CA GLN A 70 1.39 9.23 3.21
C GLN A 70 -0.12 9.04 3.41
N ILE A 71 -0.70 8.00 2.79
CA ILE A 71 -2.12 7.67 2.92
C ILE A 71 -2.49 7.32 4.35
N LEU A 72 -1.68 6.48 5.00
CA LEU A 72 -1.92 6.08 6.39
C LEU A 72 -1.82 7.29 7.33
N LYS A 73 -0.83 8.16 7.12
CA LYS A 73 -0.73 9.42 7.88
C LYS A 73 -1.92 10.36 7.66
N LYS A 74 -2.45 10.44 6.42
CA LYS A 74 -3.68 11.19 6.10
C LYS A 74 -4.93 10.58 6.74
N ALA A 75 -4.95 9.27 6.95
CA ALA A 75 -6.03 8.58 7.64
C ALA A 75 -6.02 8.88 9.14
N HIS A 76 -4.88 8.68 9.79
CA HIS A 76 -4.68 9.03 11.21
C HIS A 76 -3.18 9.08 11.55
N SER A 77 -2.79 9.98 12.45
CA SER A 77 -1.40 10.09 12.94
C SER A 77 -0.90 8.88 13.74
N ARG A 78 -1.79 7.99 14.20
CA ARG A 78 -1.48 6.82 15.04
C ARG A 78 -1.23 5.56 14.22
N PHE A 79 -1.45 5.62 12.90
CA PHE A 79 -1.03 4.55 12.01
C PHE A 79 0.47 4.63 11.79
N GLN A 80 1.18 3.58 12.22
CA GLN A 80 2.61 3.46 12.02
C GLN A 80 2.91 2.29 11.09
N VAL A 81 3.54 2.57 9.95
CA VAL A 81 4.05 1.54 9.04
C VAL A 81 5.32 0.95 9.65
N LEU A 82 5.24 -0.30 10.09
CA LEU A 82 6.34 -1.04 10.68
C LEU A 82 7.30 -1.54 9.61
N ARG A 83 6.75 -2.11 8.53
CA ARG A 83 7.53 -2.63 7.41
C ARG A 83 6.69 -2.73 6.15
N VAL A 84 7.36 -2.62 5.01
CA VAL A 84 6.80 -2.96 3.71
C VAL A 84 7.73 -3.96 3.06
N PHE A 85 7.19 -5.09 2.62
CA PHE A 85 8.02 -6.15 2.08
C PHE A 85 7.27 -7.01 1.07
N THR A 86 8.02 -7.54 0.12
CA THR A 86 7.56 -8.51 -0.87
C THR A 86 8.34 -9.79 -0.67
N THR A 87 7.65 -10.92 -0.56
CA THR A 87 8.31 -12.22 -0.37
C THR A 87 8.94 -12.69 -1.68
N LYS A 88 10.05 -13.44 -1.58
CA LYS A 88 10.75 -13.95 -2.75
C LYS A 88 9.80 -14.82 -3.59
N GLY A 89 9.68 -14.49 -4.88
CA GLY A 89 8.79 -15.18 -5.81
C GLY A 89 7.36 -14.64 -5.85
N SER A 90 6.96 -13.76 -4.93
CA SER A 90 5.68 -13.06 -4.99
C SER A 90 5.81 -11.78 -5.82
N ALA A 91 4.75 -11.46 -6.58
CA ALA A 91 4.58 -10.13 -7.15
C ALA A 91 3.95 -9.15 -6.14
N LEU A 92 3.14 -9.67 -5.20
CA LEU A 92 2.40 -8.88 -4.22
C LEU A 92 3.20 -8.70 -2.93
N GLY A 93 3.08 -7.52 -2.33
CA GLY A 93 3.70 -7.14 -1.08
C GLY A 93 2.71 -7.04 0.08
N ILE A 94 3.28 -6.86 1.26
CA ILE A 94 2.56 -6.62 2.50
C ILE A 94 3.02 -5.29 3.08
N VAL A 95 2.06 -4.40 3.35
CA VAL A 95 2.26 -3.21 4.19
C VAL A 95 1.77 -3.57 5.59
N ASP A 96 2.70 -3.65 6.53
CA ASP A 96 2.46 -4.02 7.92
C ASP A 96 2.33 -2.76 8.76
N VAL A 97 1.12 -2.51 9.28
CA VAL A 97 0.76 -1.29 10.00
C VAL A 97 0.34 -1.65 11.41
N THR A 98 0.83 -0.90 12.40
CA THR A 98 0.34 -0.99 13.78
C THR A 98 -0.46 0.26 14.16
N TRP A 99 -1.44 0.06 15.02
CA TRP A 99 -2.13 1.12 15.74
C TRP A 99 -1.43 1.37 17.07
N THR A 100 -0.78 2.52 17.23
CA THR A 100 -0.05 2.85 18.45
C THR A 100 -0.99 3.36 19.55
N GLU A 101 -0.63 3.19 20.82
CA GLU A 101 -1.17 4.03 21.89
C GLU A 101 -0.60 5.44 21.80
N GLU A 102 -1.19 6.39 22.53
CA GLU A 102 -0.64 7.75 22.66
C GLU A 102 0.76 7.74 23.29
#